data_AF-A0AA42SXW9-F1
#
_entry.id   AF-A0AA42SXW9-F1
#
_cell.length_a   1.000
_cell.length_b   1.000
_cell.length_c   1.000
_cell.angle_alpha   90.00
_cell.angle_beta   90.00
_cell.angle_gamma   90.00
#
_symmetry.space_group_name_H-M   'P 1'
#
loop_
_entity.id
_entity.type
_entity.pdbx_description
1 polymer ?
#
loop_
_entity_poly.entity_id
_entity_poly.type
_entity_poly.pdbx_seq_one_letter_code
_entity_poly.pdbx_strand_id
1 'polypeptide(L)'
;MASLVSACESSKFLGAQPKGKHVEYESSEIYRIADGKIVEEWICSDTLTLMAQIGGRGFSMGKLAAMWLAGYRVWFALGLGLVIGVSVMGLLRLL
;
A
#
# COMPACT_ATOMS: atom_id res chain seq x y z
N MET A 1 5.68 -14.72 -23.89
CA MET A 1 6.96 -14.04 -24.22
C MET A 1 7.11 -12.89 -23.25
N ALA A 2 8.24 -12.76 -22.57
CA ALA A 2 8.50 -11.63 -21.68
C ALA A 2 9.04 -10.45 -22.49
N SER A 3 8.41 -9.29 -22.34
CA SER A 3 8.79 -8.05 -23.02
C SER A 3 9.14 -6.99 -21.99
N LEU A 4 10.29 -6.33 -22.18
CA LEU A 4 10.65 -5.13 -21.42
C LEU A 4 9.92 -3.94 -22.03
N VAL A 5 9.13 -3.24 -21.22
CA VAL A 5 8.42 -2.03 -21.61
C VAL A 5 9.11 -0.83 -20.95
N SER A 6 9.66 0.08 -21.77
CA SER A 6 10.25 1.34 -21.31
C SER A 6 9.39 2.51 -21.78
N ALA A 7 8.96 3.36 -20.84
CA ALA A 7 8.12 4.53 -21.13
C ALA A 7 8.51 5.74 -20.26
N CYS A 8 8.21 6.95 -20.72
CA CYS A 8 8.33 8.17 -19.93
C CYS A 8 6.94 8.65 -19.51
N GLU A 9 6.76 8.92 -18.21
CA GLU A 9 5.47 9.37 -17.68
C GLU A 9 5.24 10.86 -18.00
N SER A 10 4.51 11.13 -19.08
CA SER A 10 4.14 12.49 -19.53
C SER A 10 2.77 12.96 -19.03
N SER A 11 1.96 12.05 -18.49
CA SER A 11 0.60 12.33 -18.03
C SER A 11 0.26 11.52 -16.78
N LYS A 12 -0.81 11.90 -16.06
CA LYS A 12 -1.22 11.28 -14.80
C LYS A 12 -1.56 9.80 -15.04
N PHE A 13 -0.78 8.89 -14.45
CA PHE A 13 -0.97 7.45 -14.62
C PHE A 13 -1.41 6.79 -13.31
N LEU A 14 -2.53 6.05 -13.33
CA LEU A 14 -3.08 5.33 -12.16
C LEU A 14 -3.18 6.17 -10.86
N GLY A 15 -3.47 7.47 -11.00
CA GLY A 15 -3.59 8.40 -9.86
C GLY A 15 -2.26 9.04 -9.41
N ALA A 16 -1.11 8.57 -9.90
CA ALA A 16 0.19 9.18 -9.71
C ALA A 16 0.35 10.39 -10.64
N GLN A 17 0.98 11.46 -10.13
CA GLN A 17 1.32 12.63 -10.94
C GLN A 17 2.60 12.33 -11.74
N PRO A 18 2.67 12.77 -13.01
CA PRO A 18 3.83 12.54 -13.84
C PRO A 18 5.06 13.19 -13.24
N LYS A 19 6.13 12.41 -13.09
CA LYS A 19 7.42 12.90 -12.59
C LYS A 19 8.46 13.07 -13.70
N GLY A 20 8.08 12.80 -14.96
CA GLY A 20 9.01 12.82 -16.10
C GLY A 20 10.15 11.81 -15.97
N LYS A 21 9.95 10.75 -15.17
CA LYS A 21 10.94 9.69 -14.97
C LYS A 21 10.71 8.59 -16.01
N HIS A 22 11.81 7.99 -16.45
CA HIS A 22 11.75 6.71 -17.15
C HIS A 22 11.25 5.64 -16.20
N VAL A 23 10.34 4.81 -16.70
CA VAL A 23 9.77 3.66 -16.00
C VAL A 23 10.00 2.44 -16.86
N GLU A 24 10.50 1.37 -16.23
CA GLU A 24 10.73 0.08 -16.88
C GLU A 24 9.98 -1.01 -16.13
N TYR A 25 9.20 -1.82 -16.82
CA TYR A 25 8.57 -3.00 -16.23
C TYR A 25 8.49 -4.13 -17.25
N GLU A 26 8.37 -5.35 -16.74
CA GLU A 26 8.26 -6.55 -17.56
C GLU A 26 6.79 -6.97 -17.69
N SER A 27 6.40 -7.40 -18.89
CA SER A 27 5.10 -8.00 -19.15
C SER A 27 5.28 -9.33 -19.88
N SER A 28 4.65 -10.37 -19.36
CA SER A 28 4.56 -11.68 -20.01
C SER A 28 3.20 -11.83 -20.65
N GLU A 29 3.20 -11.96 -21.98
CA GLU A 29 1.99 -12.06 -22.78
C GLU A 29 1.94 -13.38 -23.55
N ILE A 30 0.76 -14.00 -23.58
CA ILE A 30 0.47 -15.23 -24.32
C ILE A 30 -0.78 -14.97 -25.17
N TYR A 31 -0.66 -15.22 -26.46
CA TYR A 31 -1.72 -15.05 -27.44
C TYR A 31 -2.12 -16.40 -28.02
N ARG A 32 -3.42 -16.69 -28.07
CA ARG A 32 -3.96 -17.78 -28.89
C ARG A 32 -4.50 -17.18 -30.18
N ILE A 33 -4.04 -17.71 -31.32
CA ILE A 33 -4.47 -17.29 -32.65
C ILE A 33 -5.32 -18.38 -33.28
N ALA A 34 -6.49 -18.02 -33.81
CA ALA A 34 -7.33 -18.87 -34.65
C ALA A 34 -7.90 -18.03 -35.80
N ASP A 35 -7.97 -18.61 -37.01
CA ASP A 35 -8.44 -17.93 -38.22
C ASP A 35 -7.75 -16.57 -38.49
N GLY A 36 -6.45 -16.50 -38.19
CA GLY A 36 -5.63 -15.30 -38.35
C GLY A 36 -5.96 -14.17 -37.34
N LYS A 37 -6.77 -14.44 -36.32
CA LYS A 37 -7.16 -13.47 -35.28
C LYS A 37 -6.69 -13.92 -33.91
N ILE A 38 -6.38 -12.96 -33.04
CA ILE A 38 -6.19 -13.22 -31.61
C ILE A 38 -7.57 -13.53 -31.03
N VAL A 39 -7.74 -14.76 -30.53
CA VAL A 39 -8.99 -15.22 -29.93
C VAL A 39 -8.91 -15.23 -28.40
N GLU A 40 -7.71 -15.32 -27.83
CA GLU A 40 -7.48 -15.19 -26.38
C GLU A 40 -6.13 -14.51 -26.11
N GLU A 41 -6.09 -13.76 -25.01
CA GLU A 41 -4.93 -13.05 -24.49
C GLU A 41 -4.82 -13.29 -22.98
N TRP A 42 -3.63 -13.70 -22.53
CA TRP A 42 -3.27 -13.75 -21.11
C TRP A 42 -2.07 -12.86 -20.87
N ILE A 43 -2.25 -11.90 -19.96
CA ILE A 43 -1.24 -10.91 -19.59
C ILE A 43 -0.87 -11.10 -18.11
N CYS A 44 0.41 -11.18 -17.84
CA CYS A 44 0.98 -11.09 -16.51
C CYS A 44 2.04 -10.00 -16.50
N SER A 45 1.70 -8.82 -15.98
CA SER A 45 2.62 -7.69 -15.90
C SER A 45 3.15 -7.51 -14.48
N ASP A 46 4.44 -7.20 -14.35
CA ASP A 46 5.08 -6.83 -13.08
C ASP A 46 4.60 -5.44 -12.62
N THR A 47 3.38 -5.44 -12.11
CA THR A 47 2.70 -4.25 -11.62
C THR A 47 3.35 -3.74 -10.33
N LEU A 48 4.03 -4.61 -9.57
CA LEU A 48 4.71 -4.22 -8.34
C LEU A 48 5.89 -3.28 -8.63
N THR A 49 6.76 -3.67 -9.57
CA THR A 49 7.91 -2.86 -9.99
C THR A 49 7.47 -1.56 -10.64
N LEU A 50 6.41 -1.60 -11.45
CA LEU A 50 5.76 -0.41 -12.00
C LEU A 50 5.27 0.55 -10.90
N MET A 51 4.51 0.04 -9.93
CA MET A 51 3.95 0.83 -8.82
C MET A 51 5.03 1.43 -7.91
N ALA A 52 6.13 0.71 -7.68
CA ALA A 52 7.26 1.21 -6.90
C ALA A 52 7.92 2.43 -7.57
N GLN A 53 8.05 2.44 -8.90
CA GLN A 53 8.68 3.52 -9.65
C GLN A 53 7.82 4.78 -9.75
N ILE A 54 6.52 4.62 -10.02
CA ILE A 54 5.58 5.76 -10.11
C ILE A 54 5.20 6.29 -8.72
N GLY A 55 5.53 5.54 -7.66
CA GLY A 55 5.31 5.93 -6.27
C GLY A 55 3.86 5.75 -5.84
N GLY A 56 3.25 4.62 -6.23
CA GLY A 56 1.92 4.21 -5.79
C GLY A 56 1.78 4.37 -4.28
N ARG A 57 0.92 5.31 -3.86
CA ARG A 57 0.75 5.71 -2.45
C ARG A 57 -0.02 4.65 -1.65
N GLY A 58 0.51 3.45 -1.50
CA GLY A 58 -0.09 2.41 -0.66
C GLY A 58 0.31 2.51 0.81
N PHE A 59 1.58 2.83 1.06
CA PHE A 59 2.18 2.74 2.40
C PHE A 59 3.01 3.98 2.70
N SER A 60 2.44 4.94 3.45
CA SER A 60 3.25 5.99 4.08
C SER A 60 3.66 5.53 5.47
N MET A 61 4.87 5.92 5.91
CA MET A 61 5.34 5.65 7.26
C MET A 61 4.35 6.20 8.32
N GLY A 62 3.71 7.34 8.05
CA GLY A 62 2.66 7.88 8.92
C GLY A 62 1.41 7.00 9.01
N LYS A 63 0.99 6.38 7.90
CA LYS A 63 -0.16 5.46 7.88
C LYS A 63 0.16 4.16 8.60
N LEU A 64 1.37 3.63 8.44
CA LEU A 64 1.85 2.46 9.17
C LEU A 64 1.99 2.73 10.67
N ALA A 65 2.57 3.88 11.05
CA ALA A 65 2.66 4.30 12.44
C ALA A 65 1.27 4.48 13.07
N ALA A 66 0.30 5.05 12.35
CA ALA A 66 -1.07 5.17 12.82
C ALA A 66 -1.76 3.81 13.01
N MET A 67 -1.55 2.86 12.09
CA MET A 67 -2.05 1.48 12.21
C MET A 67 -1.43 0.76 13.41
N TRP A 68 -0.13 0.93 13.63
CA TRP A 68 0.58 0.37 14.78
C TRP A 68 0.05 0.97 16.09
N LEU A 69 -0.02 2.31 16.19
CA LEU A 69 -0.56 3.03 17.35
C LEU A 69 -2.03 2.69 17.64
N ALA A 70 -2.83 2.43 16.60
CA ALA A 70 -4.23 2.03 16.76
C ALA A 70 -4.37 0.73 17.56
N GLY A 71 -3.40 -0.20 17.46
CA GLY A 71 -3.35 -1.43 18.26
C GLY A 71 -3.09 -1.19 19.75
N TYR A 72 -2.46 -0.07 20.13
CA TYR A 72 -2.16 0.25 21.53
C TYR A 72 -3.28 0.98 22.26
N ARG A 73 -4.34 1.43 21.56
CA ARG A 73 -5.43 2.23 22.14
C ARG A 73 -6.13 1.53 23.32
N VAL A 74 -6.27 0.21 23.26
CA VAL A 74 -6.87 -0.60 24.35
C VAL A 74 -5.96 -0.64 25.58
N TRP A 75 -4.66 -0.81 25.38
CA TRP A 75 -3.67 -0.85 26.46
C TRP A 75 -3.55 0.51 27.17
N PHE A 76 -3.61 1.61 26.43
CA PHE A 76 -3.65 2.94 27.02
C PHE A 76 -4.91 3.17 27.86
N ALA A 77 -6.09 2.73 27.37
CA ALA A 77 -7.34 2.85 28.13
C ALA A 77 -7.34 2.01 29.41
N LEU A 78 -6.84 0.78 29.33
CA LEU A 78 -6.68 -0.10 30.50
C LEU A 78 -5.70 0.47 31.52
N GLY A 79 -4.54 0.98 31.08
CA GLY A 79 -3.55 1.60 31.95
C GLY A 79 -4.11 2.84 32.66
N LEU A 80 -4.79 3.72 31.94
CA LEU A 80 -5.42 4.91 32.51
C LEU A 80 -6.51 4.53 33.53
N GLY A 81 -7.36 3.55 33.19
CA GLY A 81 -8.41 3.06 34.07
C GLY A 81 -7.87 2.47 35.37
N LEU A 82 -6.75 1.75 35.30
CA LEU A 82 -6.09 1.16 36.47
C LEU A 82 -5.48 2.24 37.37
N VAL A 83 -4.81 3.25 36.79
CA VAL A 83 -4.26 4.39 37.54
C VAL A 83 -5.38 5.14 38.26
N ILE A 84 -6.44 5.50 37.54
CA ILE A 84 -7.59 6.22 38.12
C ILE A 84 -8.22 5.38 39.25
N GLY A 85 -8.44 4.09 39.02
CA GLY A 85 -9.00 3.18 40.02
C GLY A 85 -8.15 3.12 41.30
N VAL A 86 -6.83 3.00 41.17
CA VAL A 86 -5.91 2.99 42.32
C VAL A 86 -5.90 4.33 43.04
N SER A 87 -5.89 5.45 42.31
CA SER A 87 -5.92 6.79 42.90
C SER A 87 -7.22 7.05 43.67
N VAL A 88 -8.37 6.69 43.10
CA VAL A 88 -9.68 6.82 43.76
C VAL A 88 -9.76 5.94 45.00
N MET A 89 -9.28 4.70 44.92
CA MET A 89 -9.27 3.77 46.05
C MET A 89 -8.33 4.23 47.18
N GLY A 90 -7.19 4.82 46.83
CA GLY A 90 -6.28 5.44 47.81
C GLY A 90 -6.91 6.66 48.49
N LEU A 91 -7.59 7.52 47.73
CA LEU A 91 -8.26 8.70 48.26
C LEU A 91 -9.41 8.32 49.22
N LEU A 92 -10.20 7.31 48.87
CA LEU A 92 -11.29 6.78 49.71
C LEU A 92 -10.82 6.12 51.00
N ARG A 93 -9.56 5.68 51.08
CA ARG A 93 -8.96 5.12 52.32
C ARG A 93 -8.38 6.19 53.26
N LEU A 94 -8.24 7.42 52.77
CA LEU A 94 -7.69 8.56 53.51
C LEU A 94 -8.81 9.49 54.06
N LEU A 95 -10.06 9.28 53.65
CA LEU A 95 -11.27 9.94 54.14
C LEU A 95 -11.96 9.04 55.19
#